data_AF-A0A367QPZ9-F1
#
_entry.id   AF-A0A367QPZ9-F1
#
_cell.length_a   1.000
_cell.length_b   1.000
_cell.length_c   1.000
_cell.angle_alpha   90.00
_cell.angle_beta   90.00
_cell.angle_gamma   90.00
#
_symmetry.space_group_name_H-M   'P 1'
#
loop_
_entity.id
_entity.type
_entity.pdbx_description
1 polymer ?
#
loop_
_entity_poly.entity_id
_entity_poly.type
_entity_poly.pdbx_seq_one_letter_code
_entity_poly.pdbx_strand_id
1 'polypeptide(L)'
;MSYVGGENFANSIDLVAPYGTLVNTVVSDWPKGSNLVAEYKNLSIKFVNIGLPQVTGHHEFRVRQTQVLKEISRLVDAGQLQVHLDRVFPLQQVDR
;
A
#
# COMPACT_ATOMS: atom_id res chain seq x y z
N MET A 1 5.33 -5.74 -3.50
CA MET A 1 4.46 -4.87 -2.68
C MET A 1 3.95 -5.71 -1.53
N SER A 2 4.13 -5.27 -0.28
CA SER A 2 3.61 -6.01 0.88
C SER A 2 2.29 -5.41 1.35
N TYR A 3 1.28 -6.26 1.48
CA TYR A 3 -0.06 -5.92 1.98
C TYR A 3 -0.39 -6.59 3.33
N VAL A 4 0.51 -7.44 3.83
CA VAL A 4 0.33 -8.14 5.11
C VAL A 4 1.40 -7.59 6.05
N GLY A 5 0.97 -6.98 7.16
CA GLY A 5 1.88 -6.41 8.15
C GLY A 5 2.69 -7.47 8.92
N GLY A 6 3.55 -7.00 9.83
CA GLY A 6 4.34 -7.88 10.71
C GLY A 6 5.51 -8.57 10.01
N GLU A 7 5.74 -9.84 10.32
CA GLU A 7 6.89 -10.64 9.81
C GLU A 7 6.94 -10.73 8.28
N ASN A 8 5.80 -10.59 7.60
CA ASN A 8 5.73 -10.62 6.14
C ASN A 8 6.47 -9.44 5.48
N PHE A 9 6.55 -8.28 6.14
CA PHE A 9 7.37 -7.17 5.66
C PHE A 9 8.87 -7.51 5.72
N ALA A 10 9.33 -8.07 6.84
CA ALA A 10 10.71 -8.51 7.02
C ALA A 10 11.12 -9.57 5.98
N ASN A 11 10.30 -10.61 5.85
CA ASN A 11 10.54 -11.70 4.91
C ASN A 11 10.53 -11.23 3.44
N SER A 12 9.85 -10.12 3.13
CA SER A 12 9.86 -9.56 1.78
C SER A 12 11.21 -9.01 1.35
N ILE A 13 12.09 -8.61 2.29
CA ILE A 13 13.44 -8.07 1.97
C ILE A 13 14.30 -9.13 1.28
N ASP A 14 14.20 -10.38 1.72
CA ASP A 14 14.95 -11.50 1.14
C ASP A 14 14.47 -11.86 -0.27
N LEU A 15 13.22 -11.54 -0.59
CA LEU A 15 12.59 -11.85 -1.88
C LEU A 15 12.79 -10.76 -2.94
N VAL A 16 13.22 -9.56 -2.56
CA VAL A 16 13.49 -8.48 -3.52
C VAL A 16 14.82 -8.74 -4.24
N ALA A 17 14.80 -8.63 -5.57
CA ALA A 17 16.00 -8.70 -6.39
C ALA A 17 16.96 -7.53 -6.09
N PRO A 18 18.28 -7.68 -6.32
CA PRO A 18 19.22 -6.57 -6.22
C PRO A 18 18.75 -5.33 -7.00
N TYR A 19 18.98 -4.14 -6.45
CA TYR A 19 18.51 -2.84 -6.94
C TYR A 19 16.99 -2.69 -7.02
N GLY A 20 16.22 -3.64 -6.45
CA GLY A 20 14.78 -3.62 -6.43
C GLY A 20 14.18 -2.61 -5.44
N THR A 21 12.87 -2.38 -5.57
CA THR A 21 12.10 -1.52 -4.67
C THR A 21 11.06 -2.32 -3.89
N LEU A 22 11.13 -2.25 -2.55
CA LEU A 22 10.09 -2.74 -1.66
C LEU A 22 9.15 -1.60 -1.27
N VAL A 23 7.87 -1.70 -1.64
CA VAL A 23 6.83 -0.73 -1.25
C VAL A 23 5.90 -1.38 -0.23
N ASN A 24 5.74 -0.71 0.92
CA ASN A 24 4.83 -1.09 2.00
C ASN A 24 3.69 -0.07 2.13
N THR A 25 2.45 -0.55 2.17
CA THR A 25 1.22 0.27 2.28
C THR A 25 0.45 0.04 3.58
N VAL A 26 0.92 -0.85 4.45
CA VAL A 26 0.28 -1.16 5.72
C VAL A 26 1.21 -0.81 6.87
N VAL A 27 0.64 -0.46 8.02
CA VAL A 27 1.44 -0.28 9.24
C VAL A 27 2.08 -1.62 9.57
N SER A 28 3.40 -1.63 9.78
CA SER A 28 4.18 -2.82 10.09
C SER A 28 5.31 -2.40 11.00
N ASP A 29 5.61 -3.23 11.99
CA ASP A 29 6.83 -3.05 12.76
C ASP A 29 8.04 -3.18 11.85
N TRP A 30 9.10 -2.41 12.16
CA TRP A 30 10.36 -2.56 11.47
C TRP A 30 10.95 -3.95 11.78
N PRO A 31 11.56 -4.65 10.81
CA PRO A 31 12.19 -5.95 11.03
C PRO A 31 13.20 -5.88 12.16
N LYS A 32 13.12 -6.83 13.09
CA LYS A 32 14.14 -6.99 14.14
C LYS A 32 15.38 -7.61 13.49
N GLY A 33 16.56 -7.08 13.79
CA GLY A 33 17.84 -7.60 13.29
C GLY A 33 18.57 -6.62 12.38
N SER A 34 19.39 -7.16 11.48
CA SER A 34 20.30 -6.38 10.64
C SER A 34 19.67 -5.98 9.29
N ASN A 35 20.02 -4.79 8.80
CA ASN A 35 19.70 -4.30 7.46
C ASN A 35 20.72 -4.74 6.39
N LEU A 36 21.72 -5.56 6.74
CA LEU A 36 22.82 -5.97 5.84
C LEU A 36 22.34 -6.51 4.49
N VAL A 37 21.26 -7.31 4.46
CA VAL A 37 20.73 -7.85 3.19
C VAL A 37 20.19 -6.73 2.29
N ALA A 38 19.51 -5.74 2.86
CA ALA A 38 18.98 -4.61 2.12
C ALA A 38 20.11 -3.72 1.57
N GLU A 39 21.17 -3.50 2.36
CA GLU A 39 22.36 -2.78 1.93
C GLU A 39 23.12 -3.54 0.83
N TYR A 40 23.39 -4.83 1.04
CA TYR A 40 24.10 -5.68 0.10
C TYR A 40 23.41 -5.73 -1.27
N LYS A 41 22.07 -5.83 -1.27
CA LYS A 41 21.26 -5.83 -2.48
C LYS A 41 21.00 -4.43 -3.04
N ASN A 42 21.46 -3.36 -2.39
CA ASN A 42 21.20 -1.98 -2.76
C ASN A 42 19.69 -1.67 -2.95
N LEU A 43 18.87 -2.06 -1.98
CA LEU A 43 17.41 -1.95 -2.07
C LEU A 43 16.90 -0.52 -1.78
N SER A 44 15.84 -0.14 -2.49
CA SER A 44 15.00 1.01 -2.11
C SER A 44 13.79 0.53 -1.31
N ILE A 45 13.55 1.09 -0.12
CA ILE A 45 12.37 0.77 0.71
C ILE A 45 11.49 2.02 0.82
N LYS A 46 10.20 1.89 0.46
CA LYS A 46 9.23 2.99 0.46
C LYS A 46 8.02 2.66 1.32
N PHE A 47 7.59 3.63 2.12
CA PHE A 47 6.36 3.59 2.90
C PHE A 47 5.34 4.52 2.29
N VAL A 48 4.14 4.01 2.02
CA VAL A 48 3.05 4.76 1.39
C VAL A 48 1.84 4.75 2.31
N ASN A 49 1.60 5.88 2.97
CA ASN A 49 0.36 6.12 3.70
C ASN A 49 -0.67 6.75 2.75
N ILE A 50 -1.62 5.94 2.26
CA ILE A 50 -2.67 6.37 1.33
C ILE A 50 -3.61 7.40 1.98
N GLY A 51 -3.75 7.37 3.31
CA GLY A 51 -4.57 8.30 4.09
C GLY A 51 -3.92 9.66 4.34
N LEU A 52 -2.60 9.79 4.14
CA LEU A 52 -1.84 11.01 4.46
C LEU A 52 -2.50 12.31 3.93
N PRO A 53 -2.99 12.39 2.68
CA PRO A 53 -3.59 13.62 2.17
C PRO A 53 -4.86 14.05 2.90
N GLN A 54 -5.63 13.08 3.40
CA GLN A 54 -6.89 13.32 4.10
C GLN A 54 -6.64 13.70 5.57
N VAL A 55 -5.81 12.93 6.27
CA VAL A 55 -5.55 13.16 7.70
C VAL A 55 -4.78 14.45 7.96
N THR A 56 -3.93 14.89 7.03
CA THR A 56 -3.14 16.12 7.19
C THR A 56 -3.82 17.37 6.63
N GLY A 57 -4.96 17.23 5.94
CA GLY A 57 -5.59 18.39 5.31
C GLY A 57 -4.77 19.03 4.18
N HIS A 58 -3.77 18.34 3.61
CA HIS A 58 -2.92 18.89 2.54
C HIS A 58 -3.62 18.96 1.18
N HIS A 59 -3.94 20.18 0.71
CA HIS A 59 -4.74 20.39 -0.50
C HIS A 59 -4.13 19.79 -1.77
N GLU A 60 -2.86 20.07 -2.06
CA GLU A 60 -2.22 19.61 -3.31
C GLU A 60 -2.18 18.09 -3.42
N PHE A 61 -1.96 17.39 -2.30
CA PHE A 61 -1.97 15.93 -2.27
C PHE A 61 -3.39 15.37 -2.44
N ARG A 62 -4.43 16.05 -1.97
CA ARG A 62 -5.81 15.68 -2.29
C ARG A 62 -6.12 15.86 -3.77
N VAL A 63 -5.66 16.96 -4.38
CA VAL A 63 -5.82 17.17 -5.83
C VAL A 63 -5.16 16.03 -6.61
N ARG A 64 -3.93 15.64 -6.23
CA ARG A 64 -3.25 14.48 -6.82
C ARG A 64 -4.06 13.18 -6.63
N GLN A 65 -4.60 12.95 -5.43
CA GLN A 65 -5.44 11.79 -5.15
C GLN A 65 -6.70 11.76 -6.03
N THR A 66 -7.34 12.91 -6.28
CA THR A 66 -8.46 13.01 -7.21
C THR A 66 -8.07 12.60 -8.63
N GLN A 67 -6.87 12.95 -9.11
CA GLN A 67 -6.41 12.52 -10.44
C GLN A 67 -6.23 11.00 -10.52
N VAL A 68 -5.73 10.38 -9.46
CA VAL A 68 -5.64 8.91 -9.37
C VAL A 68 -7.03 8.27 -9.44
N LEU A 69 -8.01 8.82 -8.72
CA LEU A 69 -9.39 8.33 -8.76
C LEU A 69 -10.04 8.47 -10.15
N LYS A 70 -9.73 9.55 -10.88
CA LYS A 70 -10.20 9.72 -12.26
C LYS A 70 -9.64 8.66 -13.20
N GLU A 71 -8.35 8.32 -13.06
CA GLU A 71 -7.75 7.26 -13.88
C GLU A 71 -8.34 5.89 -13.52
N ILE A 72 -8.59 5.62 -12.24
CA ILE A 72 -9.31 4.41 -11.80
C ILE A 72 -10.70 4.33 -12.44
N SER A 73 -11.46 5.43 -12.47
CA SER A 73 -12.77 5.49 -13.14
C SER A 73 -12.65 5.09 -14.61
N ARG A 74 -11.67 5.66 -15.32
CA ARG A 74 -11.42 5.33 -16.73
C ARG A 74 -11.13 3.84 -16.94
N LEU A 75 -10.34 3.23 -16.05
CA LEU A 75 -10.04 1.79 -16.12
C LEU A 75 -11.27 0.93 -15.83
N VAL A 76 -12.14 1.34 -14.91
CA VAL A 76 -13.42 0.67 -14.64
C VAL A 76 -14.35 0.77 -15.84
N ASP A 77 -14.52 1.97 -16.39
CA ASP A 77 -15.37 2.21 -17.56
C ASP A 77 -14.91 1.43 -18.79
N ALA A 78 -13.59 1.25 -18.94
CA ALA A 78 -12.98 0.44 -20.01
C ALA A 78 -13.02 -1.07 -19.73
N GLY A 79 -13.53 -1.52 -18.58
CA GLY A 79 -13.55 -2.93 -18.16
C GLY A 79 -12.17 -3.51 -17.82
N GLN A 80 -11.14 -2.66 -17.70
CA GLN A 80 -9.76 -3.04 -17.38
C GLN A 80 -9.52 -3.21 -15.88
N LEU A 81 -10.42 -2.67 -15.06
CA LEU A 81 -10.44 -2.84 -13.61
C LEU A 81 -11.86 -3.24 -13.18
N GLN A 82 -11.98 -4.31 -12.40
CA GLN A 82 -13.27 -4.83 -11.95
C GLN A 82 -13.32 -4.85 -10.43
N VAL A 83 -14.50 -4.55 -9.88
CA VAL A 83 -14.75 -4.66 -8.45
C VAL A 83 -14.91 -6.13 -8.09
N HIS A 84 -14.12 -6.59 -7.12
CA HIS A 84 -14.30 -7.91 -6.51
C HIS A 84 -15.08 -7.75 -5.19
N LEU A 85 -16.32 -8.22 -5.17
CA LEU A 85 -17.19 -8.21 -3.98
C LEU A 85 -17.35 -9.63 -3.46
N ASP A 86 -16.82 -9.90 -2.27
CA ASP A 86 -16.98 -11.21 -1.61
C ASP A 86 -18.22 -11.26 -0.71
N ARG A 87 -18.45 -10.20 0.08
CA ARG A 87 -19.54 -10.15 1.05
C ARG A 87 -20.10 -8.74 1.23
N VAL A 88 -21.41 -8.67 1.49
CA VAL A 88 -22.12 -7.43 1.82
C VAL A 88 -22.66 -7.55 3.24
N PHE A 89 -22.36 -6.55 4.08
CA PHE A 89 -22.84 -6.47 5.45
C PHE A 89 -23.84 -5.32 5.58
N PRO A 90 -25.11 -5.58 5.97
CA PRO A 90 -26.07 -4.54 6.26
C PRO A 90 -25.59 -3.65 7.40
N LEU A 91 -25.73 -2.32 7.25
CA LEU A 91 -25.30 -1.36 8.26
C LEU A 91 -25.99 -1.57 9.61
N GLN A 92 -27.22 -2.11 9.60
CA GLN A 92 -28.00 -2.43 10.81
C GLN A 92 -27.38 -3.54 11.66
N GLN A 93 -26.43 -4.30 11.14
CA GLN A 93 -25.75 -5.41 11.81
C GLN A 93 -24.40 -5.02 12.42
N VAL A 94 -24.05 -3.72 12.42
CA VAL A 94 -22.85 -3.22 13.08
C VAL A 94 -23.16 -2.98 14.55
N ASP A 95 -22.73 -3.91 15.41
CA ASP A 95 -22.77 -3.73 16.86
C ASP A 95 -21.85 -2.56 17.29
N ARG A 96 -22.29 -1.80 18.30
CA ARG A 96 -21.56 -0.63 18.83
C ARG A 96 -20.40 -1.01 19.73
#